data_AF-A0A9P8SHG4-F1
#
_entry.id   AF-A0A9P8SHG4-F1
#
_cell.length_a   1.000
_cell.length_b   1.000
_cell.length_c   1.000
_cell.angle_alpha   90.00
_cell.angle_beta   90.00
_cell.angle_gamma   90.00
#
_symmetry.space_group_name_H-M   'P 1'
#
loop_
_entity.id
_entity.type
_entity.pdbx_description
1 polymer ?
#
loop_
_entity_poly.entity_id
_entity_poly.type
_entity_poly.pdbx_seq_one_letter_code
_entity_poly.pdbx_strand_id
1 'polypeptide(L)'
;MAAASTSVESANPISDGWFSEQFDRHGGNNEILLSCLKEEIAVLEAYYQGKTSTGDAASAITRPISNSPAPALGGYSDEIVGLCQLWRVFTDALADWPSDRFADLVELLKAISEIPDSIHRGEALDDDGKESLTWNRLPYFSMVWFDKYWEEPRDIVEKCSTDEDKARAKEAYVTQQDSTARLVAAGILQRRKAFEYMTRALWAESEPKGDSDNWSDRSAMRQWILSFYISAVAAWMERTGHSVYLDLQSIDIQNRPPPAAPSGATKYSDRSREDWSSWKKRLLDVAQNESDEATKKAVTAAMETMEAVEKAAEK
;
A
#
# COMPACT_ATOMS: atom_id res chain seq x y z
N MET A 1 23.93 -24.69 28.44
CA MET A 1 23.45 -23.30 28.26
C MET A 1 24.16 -22.73 27.04
N ALA A 2 23.57 -22.86 25.87
CA ALA A 2 24.06 -22.26 24.64
C ALA A 2 23.19 -21.02 24.38
N ALA A 3 23.82 -19.85 24.39
CA ALA A 3 23.17 -18.60 24.03
C ALA A 3 22.90 -18.63 22.52
N ALA A 4 21.63 -18.52 22.15
CA ALA A 4 21.23 -18.29 20.78
C ALA A 4 21.73 -16.90 20.36
N SER A 5 22.68 -16.87 19.44
CA SER A 5 23.00 -15.66 18.68
C SER A 5 21.81 -15.38 17.76
N THR A 6 20.94 -14.47 18.19
CA THR A 6 20.05 -13.75 17.29
C THR A 6 20.91 -12.97 16.30
N SER A 7 20.92 -13.40 15.05
CA SER A 7 21.46 -12.59 13.96
C SER A 7 20.54 -11.39 13.80
N VAL A 8 21.04 -10.21 14.18
CA VAL A 8 20.50 -8.94 13.72
C VAL A 8 20.73 -8.93 12.22
N GLU A 9 19.67 -9.14 11.43
CA GLU A 9 19.70 -8.83 10.00
C GLU A 9 20.11 -7.37 9.88
N SER A 10 21.31 -7.13 9.34
CA SER A 10 21.80 -5.79 9.06
C SER A 10 20.87 -5.14 8.04
N ALA A 11 20.20 -4.07 8.44
CA ALA A 11 19.51 -3.15 7.55
C ALA A 11 20.50 -2.68 6.48
N ASN A 12 20.35 -3.17 5.24
CA ASN A 12 21.20 -2.71 4.14
C ASN A 12 20.80 -1.27 3.82
N PRO A 13 21.69 -0.27 3.99
CA PRO A 13 21.39 1.09 3.60
C PRO A 13 21.07 1.18 2.10
N ILE A 14 20.30 2.18 1.70
CA ILE A 14 20.08 2.47 0.27
C ILE A 14 21.42 2.82 -0.40
N SER A 15 21.51 2.64 -1.72
CA SER A 15 22.73 2.98 -2.46
C SER A 15 23.06 4.47 -2.31
N ASP A 16 24.36 4.82 -2.31
CA ASP A 16 24.82 6.22 -2.26
C ASP A 16 24.24 7.07 -3.40
N GLY A 17 23.90 6.44 -4.54
CA GLY A 17 23.29 7.08 -5.70
C GLY A 17 21.77 7.19 -5.65
N TRP A 18 21.09 6.61 -4.66
CA TRP A 18 19.63 6.46 -4.65
C TRP A 18 18.90 7.79 -4.87
N PHE A 19 19.27 8.86 -4.14
CA PHE A 19 18.63 10.17 -4.27
C PHE A 19 18.86 10.82 -5.66
N SER A 20 20.05 10.63 -6.23
CA SER A 20 20.34 11.14 -7.57
C SER A 20 19.52 10.39 -8.63
N GLU A 21 19.40 9.07 -8.48
CA GLU A 21 18.58 8.24 -9.37
C GLU A 21 17.08 8.63 -9.31
N GLN A 22 16.57 9.06 -8.14
CA GLN A 22 15.19 9.55 -8.03
C GLN A 22 14.96 10.78 -8.90
N PHE A 23 15.93 11.71 -8.94
CA PHE A 23 15.85 12.89 -9.78
C PHE A 23 15.83 12.52 -11.27
N ASP A 24 16.71 11.59 -11.67
CA ASP A 24 16.81 11.16 -13.08
C ASP A 24 15.56 10.41 -13.55
N ARG A 25 14.91 9.63 -12.67
CA ARG A 25 13.71 8.84 -13.00
C ARG A 25 12.45 9.70 -13.09
N HIS A 26 12.31 10.68 -12.18
CA HIS A 26 11.05 11.41 -11.99
C HIS A 26 11.10 12.85 -12.51
N GLY A 27 12.28 13.35 -12.89
CA GLY A 27 12.47 14.65 -13.49
C GLY A 27 11.68 14.82 -14.79
N GLY A 28 10.93 15.91 -14.90
CA GLY A 28 10.23 16.31 -16.11
C GLY A 28 11.03 17.30 -16.96
N ASN A 29 10.46 17.80 -18.05
CA ASN A 29 11.12 18.82 -18.88
C ASN A 29 10.82 20.27 -18.44
N ASN A 30 10.01 20.46 -17.41
CA ASN A 30 9.62 21.79 -16.92
C ASN A 30 10.63 22.27 -15.86
N GLU A 31 11.27 23.41 -16.11
CA GLU A 31 12.34 23.97 -15.25
C GLU A 31 11.86 24.27 -13.82
N ILE A 32 10.63 24.76 -13.65
CA ILE A 32 10.08 25.07 -12.32
C ILE A 32 9.91 23.79 -11.52
N LEU A 33 9.29 22.77 -12.12
CA LEU A 33 9.05 21.49 -11.46
C LEU A 33 10.35 20.74 -11.17
N LEU A 34 11.33 20.82 -12.09
CA LEU A 34 12.68 20.28 -11.85
C LEU A 34 13.37 20.93 -10.66
N SER A 35 13.27 22.26 -10.52
CA SER A 35 13.83 22.97 -9.38
C SER A 35 13.17 22.53 -8.07
N CYS A 36 11.84 22.41 -8.05
CA CYS A 36 11.09 21.95 -6.88
C CYS A 36 11.54 20.53 -6.48
N LEU A 37 11.52 19.58 -7.41
CA LEU A 37 11.89 18.19 -7.16
C LEU A 37 13.32 18.05 -6.64
N LYS A 38 14.25 18.85 -7.17
CA LYS A 38 15.65 18.84 -6.71
C LYS A 38 15.77 19.28 -5.25
N GLU A 39 15.07 20.33 -4.86
CA GLU A 39 15.05 20.82 -3.47
C GLU A 39 14.40 19.79 -2.54
N GLU A 40 13.26 19.22 -2.95
CA GLU A 40 12.53 18.17 -2.21
C GLU A 40 13.40 16.94 -1.94
N ILE A 41 14.09 16.43 -2.97
CA ILE A 41 15.00 15.29 -2.86
C ILE A 41 16.16 15.58 -1.91
N ALA A 42 16.75 16.79 -1.99
CA ALA A 42 17.85 17.18 -1.12
C ALA A 42 17.41 17.26 0.36
N VAL A 43 16.18 17.71 0.62
CA VAL A 43 15.62 17.70 1.98
C VAL A 43 15.35 16.27 2.46
N LEU A 44 14.80 15.41 1.60
CA LEU A 44 14.56 14.00 1.94
C LEU A 44 15.88 13.26 2.24
N GLU A 45 16.95 13.55 1.49
CA GLU A 45 18.30 13.05 1.77
C GLU A 45 18.80 13.51 3.14
N ALA A 46 18.68 14.81 3.44
CA ALA A 46 19.07 15.34 4.74
C ALA A 46 18.26 14.68 5.88
N TYR A 47 16.98 14.41 5.67
CA TYR A 47 16.13 13.71 6.63
C TYR A 47 16.57 12.25 6.83
N TYR A 48 16.83 11.53 5.74
CA TYR A 48 17.35 10.16 5.80
C TYR A 48 18.65 10.08 6.61
N GLN A 49 19.54 11.05 6.43
CA GLN A 49 20.83 11.18 7.13
C GLN A 49 20.70 11.71 8.57
N GLY A 50 19.49 11.99 9.06
CA GLY A 50 19.25 12.52 10.41
C GLY A 50 19.73 13.96 10.62
N LYS A 51 19.91 14.73 9.55
CA LYS A 51 20.39 16.12 9.59
C LYS A 51 19.27 17.14 9.82
N THR A 52 18.01 16.74 9.70
CA THR A 52 16.83 17.59 9.90
C THR A 52 15.78 16.86 10.72
N SER A 53 14.97 17.61 11.46
CA SER A 53 13.80 17.06 12.18
C SER A 53 12.65 16.77 11.20
N THR A 54 11.69 15.95 11.63
CA THR A 54 10.49 15.61 10.84
C THR A 54 9.67 16.85 10.46
N GLY A 55 9.46 17.78 11.39
CA GLY A 55 8.68 19.00 11.14
C GLY A 55 9.39 19.98 10.21
N ASP A 56 10.72 20.14 10.38
CA ASP A 56 11.53 20.98 9.51
C ASP A 56 11.61 20.39 8.10
N ALA A 57 11.76 19.06 7.99
CA ALA A 57 11.76 18.35 6.72
C ALA A 57 10.41 18.48 6.01
N ALA A 58 9.29 18.26 6.72
CA ALA A 58 7.96 18.44 6.16
C ALA A 58 7.76 19.84 5.59
N SER A 59 8.11 20.87 6.38
CA SER A 59 8.00 22.27 5.96
C SER A 59 8.90 22.61 4.77
N ALA A 60 10.10 22.03 4.70
CA ALA A 60 11.04 22.29 3.62
C ALA A 60 10.71 21.50 2.34
N ILE A 61 10.12 20.31 2.45
CA ILE A 61 9.63 19.51 1.32
C ILE A 61 8.41 20.15 0.67
N THR A 62 7.49 20.72 1.43
CA THR A 62 6.25 21.28 0.86
C THR A 62 6.44 22.65 0.23
N ARG A 63 7.39 23.44 0.75
CA ARG A 63 7.58 24.84 0.38
C ARG A 63 7.82 25.09 -1.12
N PRO A 64 8.61 24.30 -1.86
CA PRO A 64 8.83 24.53 -3.29
C PRO A 64 7.53 24.47 -4.11
N ILE A 65 6.71 23.44 -3.90
CA ILE A 65 5.39 23.32 -4.55
C ILE A 65 4.42 24.39 -4.04
N SER A 66 4.36 24.67 -2.74
CA SER A 66 3.46 25.70 -2.19
C SER A 66 3.77 27.11 -2.71
N ASN A 67 5.03 27.42 -3.00
CA ASN A 67 5.46 28.75 -3.47
C ASN A 67 5.66 28.85 -4.97
N SER A 68 5.55 27.77 -5.73
CA SER A 68 5.57 27.81 -7.20
C SER A 68 4.19 28.16 -7.74
N PRO A 69 4.08 28.82 -8.91
CA PRO A 69 2.80 28.91 -9.61
C PRO A 69 2.37 27.52 -10.11
N ALA A 70 1.08 27.34 -10.40
CA ALA A 70 0.63 26.16 -11.12
C ALA A 70 1.29 26.17 -12.50
N PRO A 71 1.89 25.04 -12.94
CA PRO A 71 2.57 25.03 -14.23
C PRO A 71 1.54 25.18 -15.35
N ALA A 72 1.91 25.88 -16.44
CA ALA A 72 1.06 26.07 -17.61
C ALA A 72 1.49 25.09 -18.72
N LEU A 73 1.18 23.81 -18.57
CA LEU A 73 1.52 22.75 -19.53
C LEU A 73 0.42 22.53 -20.59
N GLY A 74 -0.74 23.16 -20.42
CA GLY A 74 -1.87 23.09 -21.33
C GLY A 74 -2.72 21.82 -21.19
N GLY A 75 -2.56 21.09 -20.07
CA GLY A 75 -3.32 19.91 -19.73
C GLY A 75 -4.40 20.17 -18.68
N TYR A 76 -5.23 19.16 -18.41
CA TYR A 76 -6.27 19.18 -17.39
C TYR A 76 -5.74 18.84 -15.98
N SER A 77 -4.42 18.76 -15.80
CA SER A 77 -3.80 18.15 -14.61
C SER A 77 -2.43 18.77 -14.32
N ASP A 78 -2.23 20.01 -14.75
CA ASP A 78 -0.91 20.64 -14.69
C ASP A 78 -0.52 20.88 -13.22
N GLU A 79 -1.51 21.29 -12.44
CA GLU A 79 -1.47 21.54 -10.99
C GLU A 79 -1.15 20.30 -10.14
N ILE A 80 -1.23 19.08 -10.71
CA ILE A 80 -0.93 17.84 -9.97
C ILE A 80 0.42 17.21 -10.35
N VAL A 81 1.08 17.69 -11.41
CA VAL A 81 2.33 17.05 -11.91
C VAL A 81 3.43 17.11 -10.87
N GLY A 82 3.63 18.26 -10.22
CA GLY A 82 4.63 18.42 -9.15
C GLY A 82 4.35 17.49 -7.97
N LEU A 83 3.08 17.41 -7.54
CA LEU A 83 2.66 16.48 -6.48
C LEU A 83 2.94 15.03 -6.86
N CYS A 84 2.59 14.62 -8.09
CA CYS A 84 2.83 13.26 -8.56
C CYS A 84 4.31 12.90 -8.57
N GLN A 85 5.20 13.82 -8.94
CA GLN A 85 6.65 13.61 -8.91
C GLN A 85 7.14 13.40 -7.47
N LEU A 86 6.74 14.28 -6.55
CA LEU A 86 7.05 14.15 -5.13
C LEU A 86 6.56 12.81 -4.56
N TRP A 87 5.31 12.44 -4.83
CA TRP A 87 4.73 11.20 -4.34
C TRP A 87 5.37 9.95 -4.93
N ARG A 88 5.88 10.00 -6.16
CA ARG A 88 6.67 8.91 -6.73
C ARG A 88 7.97 8.71 -5.96
N VAL A 89 8.67 9.79 -5.61
CA VAL A 89 9.87 9.72 -4.74
C VAL A 89 9.54 9.10 -3.39
N PHE A 90 8.45 9.54 -2.73
CA PHE A 90 8.02 8.95 -1.45
C PHE A 90 7.60 7.48 -1.58
N THR A 91 6.94 7.12 -2.68
CA THR A 91 6.52 5.74 -2.94
C THR A 91 7.72 4.83 -3.19
N ASP A 92 8.76 5.33 -3.85
CA ASP A 92 10.05 4.64 -4.01
C ASP A 92 10.76 4.53 -2.65
N ALA A 93 10.78 5.61 -1.84
CA ALA A 93 11.38 5.58 -0.51
C ALA A 93 10.72 4.52 0.40
N LEU A 94 9.38 4.46 0.41
CA LEU A 94 8.62 3.47 1.19
C LEU A 94 8.87 2.02 0.77
N ALA A 95 9.34 1.79 -0.45
CA ALA A 95 9.66 0.46 -0.97
C ALA A 95 11.14 0.09 -0.80
N ASP A 96 12.04 1.05 -1.01
CA ASP A 96 13.48 0.81 -1.12
C ASP A 96 14.22 1.06 0.20
N TRP A 97 13.69 1.91 1.09
CA TRP A 97 14.35 2.20 2.36
C TRP A 97 14.29 0.99 3.29
N PRO A 98 15.28 0.85 4.20
CA PRO A 98 15.25 -0.17 5.24
C PRO A 98 13.93 -0.17 6.03
N SER A 99 13.45 -1.37 6.38
CA SER A 99 12.13 -1.56 7.00
C SER A 99 11.97 -0.87 8.37
N ASP A 100 13.07 -0.67 9.09
CA ASP A 100 13.16 0.08 10.34
C ASP A 100 12.98 1.59 10.15
N ARG A 101 13.26 2.12 8.96
CA ARG A 101 13.05 3.54 8.58
C ARG A 101 11.64 3.84 8.05
N PHE A 102 10.80 2.83 7.87
CA PHE A 102 9.44 3.04 7.38
C PHE A 102 8.59 3.90 8.33
N ALA A 103 8.80 3.77 9.65
CA ALA A 103 8.11 4.61 10.63
C ALA A 103 8.45 6.09 10.46
N ASP A 104 9.73 6.42 10.22
CA ASP A 104 10.18 7.78 9.96
C ASP A 104 9.50 8.40 8.74
N LEU A 105 9.30 7.61 7.67
CA LEU A 105 8.60 8.07 6.47
C LEU A 105 7.10 8.30 6.73
N VAL A 106 6.47 7.44 7.53
CA VAL A 106 5.07 7.64 7.94
C VAL A 106 4.92 8.90 8.79
N GLU A 107 5.83 9.15 9.73
CA GLU A 107 5.83 10.38 10.53
C GLU A 107 6.03 11.62 9.66
N LEU A 108 6.93 11.56 8.68
CA LEU A 108 7.15 12.64 7.73
C LEU A 108 5.89 12.92 6.89
N LEU A 109 5.23 11.89 6.37
CA LEU A 109 3.98 12.04 5.62
C LEU A 109 2.86 12.64 6.49
N LYS A 110 2.76 12.24 7.76
CA LYS A 110 1.81 12.87 8.71
C LYS A 110 2.13 14.35 8.90
N ALA A 111 3.39 14.68 9.16
CA ALA A 111 3.83 16.06 9.35
C ALA A 111 3.56 16.92 8.10
N ILE A 112 3.77 16.38 6.90
CA ILE A 112 3.40 17.04 5.64
C ILE A 112 1.89 17.30 5.59
N SER A 113 1.07 16.32 5.99
CA SER A 113 -0.40 16.47 5.97
C SER A 113 -0.95 17.53 6.93
N GLU A 114 -0.14 17.96 7.89
CA GLU A 114 -0.47 18.99 8.87
C GLU A 114 0.02 20.40 8.46
N ILE A 115 0.78 20.52 7.36
CA ILE A 115 1.21 21.82 6.84
C ILE A 115 0.00 22.61 6.34
N PRO A 116 -0.24 23.84 6.85
CA PRO A 116 -1.44 24.62 6.54
C PRO A 116 -1.38 25.34 5.20
N ASP A 117 -0.33 25.12 4.40
CA ASP A 117 -0.10 25.81 3.15
C ASP A 117 -1.00 25.26 2.03
N SER A 118 -1.39 26.16 1.13
CA SER A 118 -2.01 25.78 -0.14
C SER A 118 -0.96 25.30 -1.14
N ILE A 119 -1.40 24.48 -2.08
CA ILE A 119 -0.59 24.01 -3.20
C ILE A 119 -0.58 25.07 -4.30
N HIS A 120 0.59 25.31 -4.89
CA HIS A 120 0.79 26.24 -5.99
C HIS A 120 0.23 27.65 -5.73
N ARG A 121 0.57 28.26 -4.58
CA ARG A 121 0.04 29.57 -4.14
C ARG A 121 -1.49 29.65 -4.04
N GLY A 122 -2.16 28.50 -3.95
CA GLY A 122 -3.62 28.38 -3.94
C GLY A 122 -4.26 28.35 -5.34
N GLU A 123 -3.46 28.30 -6.40
CA GLU A 123 -3.94 28.19 -7.79
C GLU A 123 -4.46 26.77 -8.12
N ALA A 124 -3.95 25.75 -7.42
CA ALA A 124 -4.45 24.38 -7.54
C ALA A 124 -5.78 24.23 -6.79
N LEU A 125 -6.83 23.78 -7.48
CA LEU A 125 -8.17 23.61 -6.92
C LEU A 125 -8.51 22.14 -6.78
N ASP A 126 -9.44 21.84 -5.88
CA ASP A 126 -10.01 20.50 -5.73
C ASP A 126 -10.78 20.05 -6.98
N ASP A 127 -11.19 18.77 -7.02
CA ASP A 127 -11.91 18.19 -8.18
C ASP A 127 -13.23 18.94 -8.50
N ASP A 128 -13.80 19.62 -7.51
CA ASP A 128 -15.00 20.44 -7.61
C ASP A 128 -14.74 21.87 -8.11
N GLY A 129 -13.47 22.30 -8.15
CA GLY A 129 -13.03 23.63 -8.52
C GLY A 129 -13.44 24.72 -7.52
N LYS A 130 -13.74 24.36 -6.27
CA LYS A 130 -14.33 25.27 -5.27
C LYS A 130 -13.36 25.70 -4.20
N GLU A 131 -12.45 24.81 -3.80
CA GLU A 131 -11.51 25.05 -2.72
C GLU A 131 -10.08 24.86 -3.21
N SER A 132 -9.15 25.68 -2.70
CA SER A 132 -7.73 25.48 -2.97
C SER A 132 -7.26 24.17 -2.34
N LEU A 133 -6.52 23.38 -3.12
CA LEU A 133 -5.85 22.19 -2.60
C LEU A 133 -4.82 22.58 -1.53
N THR A 134 -4.79 21.77 -0.46
CA THR A 134 -3.84 21.90 0.65
C THR A 134 -3.11 20.57 0.84
N TRP A 135 -2.08 20.55 1.67
CA TRP A 135 -1.36 19.31 1.99
C TRP A 135 -2.19 18.31 2.81
N ASN A 136 -3.33 18.74 3.36
CA ASN A 136 -4.22 17.89 4.14
C ASN A 136 -4.62 16.64 3.35
N ARG A 137 -4.54 15.48 4.02
CA ARG A 137 -4.81 14.15 3.45
C ARG A 137 -3.93 13.76 2.26
N LEU A 138 -2.83 14.48 2.01
CA LEU A 138 -1.82 14.15 1.01
C LEU A 138 -2.46 13.96 -0.38
N PRO A 139 -2.91 15.06 -1.02
CA PRO A 139 -3.69 14.99 -2.26
C PRO A 139 -2.94 14.19 -3.33
N TYR A 140 -3.64 13.28 -4.01
CA TYR A 140 -3.10 12.37 -5.03
C TYR A 140 -2.06 11.33 -4.57
N PHE A 141 -1.64 11.30 -3.29
CA PHE A 141 -0.70 10.28 -2.81
C PHE A 141 -1.25 8.85 -2.99
N SER A 142 -2.49 8.62 -2.58
CA SER A 142 -3.15 7.32 -2.77
C SER A 142 -3.26 6.90 -4.24
N MET A 143 -3.51 7.86 -5.13
CA MET A 143 -3.56 7.60 -6.57
C MET A 143 -2.21 7.10 -7.06
N VAL A 144 -1.11 7.80 -6.74
CA VAL A 144 0.25 7.42 -7.13
C VAL A 144 0.65 6.07 -6.52
N TRP A 145 0.32 5.83 -5.25
CA TRP A 145 0.58 4.56 -4.58
C TRP A 145 -0.08 3.38 -5.30
N PHE A 146 -1.39 3.49 -5.59
CA PHE A 146 -2.14 2.41 -6.22
C PHE A 146 -1.88 2.28 -7.72
N ASP A 147 -1.49 3.36 -8.41
CA ASP A 147 -1.05 3.30 -9.81
C ASP A 147 0.29 2.56 -9.95
N LYS A 148 1.20 2.70 -8.98
CA LYS A 148 2.45 1.91 -8.98
C LYS A 148 2.21 0.43 -8.69
N TYR A 149 1.28 0.12 -7.78
CA TYR A 149 1.06 -1.24 -7.28
C TYR A 149 -0.31 -1.81 -7.68
N TRP A 150 -0.68 -1.61 -8.95
CA TRP A 150 -1.98 -2.04 -9.49
C TRP A 150 -2.07 -3.54 -9.77
N GLU A 151 -0.93 -4.20 -10.02
CA GLU A 151 -0.88 -5.57 -10.53
C GLU A 151 -1.50 -6.57 -9.56
N GLU A 152 -2.38 -7.43 -10.09
CA GLU A 152 -2.99 -8.49 -9.32
C GLU A 152 -2.09 -9.73 -9.30
N PRO A 153 -2.17 -10.60 -8.26
CA PRO A 153 -1.45 -11.88 -8.23
C PRO A 153 -1.60 -12.73 -9.50
N ARG A 154 -2.75 -12.65 -10.18
CA ARG A 154 -2.93 -13.29 -11.48
C ARG A 154 -1.98 -12.74 -12.52
N ASP A 155 -1.99 -11.43 -12.75
CA ASP A 155 -1.15 -10.76 -13.75
C ASP A 155 0.34 -11.02 -13.47
N ILE A 156 0.71 -11.04 -12.20
CA ILE A 156 2.08 -11.33 -11.76
C ILE A 156 2.46 -12.77 -12.11
N VAL A 157 1.62 -13.75 -11.75
CA VAL A 157 1.88 -15.18 -12.02
C VAL A 157 1.94 -15.46 -13.51
N GLU A 158 1.10 -14.82 -14.33
CA GLU A 158 1.09 -14.95 -15.79
C GLU A 158 2.37 -14.42 -16.45
N LYS A 159 3.04 -13.42 -15.84
CA LYS A 159 4.31 -12.87 -16.33
C LYS A 159 5.53 -13.68 -15.92
N CYS A 160 5.43 -14.50 -14.87
CA CYS A 160 6.55 -15.26 -14.35
C CYS A 160 6.77 -16.55 -15.13
N SER A 161 8.01 -16.79 -15.56
CA SER A 161 8.36 -17.99 -16.37
C SER A 161 8.72 -19.20 -15.51
N THR A 162 9.23 -18.98 -14.31
CA THR A 162 9.70 -20.03 -13.39
C THR A 162 9.02 -19.94 -12.04
N ASP A 163 9.11 -21.01 -11.24
CA ASP A 163 8.59 -21.01 -9.87
C ASP A 163 9.46 -20.14 -8.94
N GLU A 164 10.75 -20.00 -9.23
CA GLU A 164 11.64 -19.06 -8.55
C GLU A 164 11.24 -17.60 -8.80
N ASP A 165 10.85 -17.26 -10.03
CA ASP A 165 10.35 -15.91 -10.36
C ASP A 165 9.03 -15.64 -9.62
N LYS A 166 8.11 -16.61 -9.59
CA LYS A 166 6.85 -16.49 -8.84
C LYS A 166 7.09 -16.33 -7.34
N ALA A 167 8.04 -17.07 -6.77
CA ALA A 167 8.40 -16.95 -5.36
C ALA A 167 8.94 -15.55 -5.02
N ARG A 168 9.83 -15.00 -5.86
CA ARG A 168 10.36 -13.64 -5.68
C ARG A 168 9.28 -12.58 -5.86
N ALA A 169 8.42 -12.75 -6.86
CA ALA A 169 7.30 -11.83 -7.09
C ALA A 169 6.27 -11.88 -5.96
N LYS A 170 6.06 -13.06 -5.35
CA LYS A 170 5.24 -13.21 -4.14
C LYS A 170 5.80 -12.43 -2.97
N GLU A 171 7.10 -12.55 -2.72
CA GLU A 171 7.77 -11.81 -1.64
C GLU A 171 7.62 -10.29 -1.83
N ALA A 172 7.87 -9.80 -3.05
CA ALA A 172 7.67 -8.39 -3.40
C ALA A 172 6.21 -7.95 -3.20
N TYR A 173 5.25 -8.74 -3.68
CA TYR A 173 3.83 -8.47 -3.50
C TYR A 173 3.43 -8.42 -2.02
N VAL A 174 3.86 -9.39 -1.21
CA VAL A 174 3.54 -9.43 0.23
C VAL A 174 4.16 -8.24 0.96
N THR A 175 5.40 -7.87 0.63
CA THR A 175 6.07 -6.68 1.18
C THR A 175 5.31 -5.39 0.84
N GLN A 176 4.80 -5.30 -0.39
CA GLN A 176 3.97 -4.19 -0.85
C GLN A 176 2.61 -4.15 -0.12
N GLN A 177 1.99 -5.30 0.12
CA GLN A 177 0.73 -5.40 0.87
C GLN A 177 0.94 -5.05 2.36
N ASP A 178 2.02 -5.48 3.00
CA ASP A 178 2.38 -5.07 4.36
C ASP A 178 2.58 -3.55 4.45
N SER A 179 3.35 -2.97 3.51
CA SER A 179 3.55 -1.52 3.43
C SER A 179 2.22 -0.76 3.28
N THR A 180 1.33 -1.24 2.40
CA THR A 180 -0.01 -0.67 2.21
C THR A 180 -0.83 -0.76 3.50
N ALA A 181 -0.80 -1.91 4.17
CA ALA A 181 -1.52 -2.13 5.42
C ALA A 181 -1.00 -1.23 6.55
N ARG A 182 0.33 -1.01 6.62
CA ARG A 182 0.95 -0.07 7.57
C ARG A 182 0.54 1.38 7.30
N LEU A 183 0.49 1.81 6.04
CA LEU A 183 0.00 3.14 5.67
C LEU A 183 -1.48 3.34 6.03
N VAL A 184 -2.30 2.31 5.84
CA VAL A 184 -3.71 2.32 6.28
C VAL A 184 -3.82 2.40 7.80
N ALA A 185 -3.06 1.57 8.53
CA ALA A 185 -3.03 1.58 9.99
C ALA A 185 -2.58 2.95 10.54
N ALA A 186 -1.66 3.61 9.85
CA ALA A 186 -1.19 4.95 10.18
C ALA A 186 -2.18 6.08 9.84
N GLY A 187 -3.26 5.80 9.10
CA GLY A 187 -4.23 6.79 8.65
C GLY A 187 -3.78 7.61 7.44
N ILE A 188 -2.67 7.22 6.78
CA ILE A 188 -2.19 7.85 5.55
C ILE A 188 -3.06 7.44 4.36
N LEU A 189 -3.35 6.14 4.25
CA LEU A 189 -4.30 5.62 3.26
C LEU A 189 -5.66 5.38 3.89
N GLN A 190 -6.71 5.45 3.07
CA GLN A 190 -8.09 5.27 3.55
C GLN A 190 -8.30 3.87 4.13
N ARG A 191 -8.86 3.80 5.34
CA ARG A 191 -9.17 2.56 6.04
C ARG A 191 -10.07 1.59 5.26
N ARG A 192 -10.98 2.13 4.43
CA ARG A 192 -11.82 1.35 3.52
C ARG A 192 -11.01 0.35 2.66
N LYS A 193 -9.76 0.69 2.34
CA LYS A 193 -8.88 -0.18 1.55
C LYS A 193 -8.59 -1.51 2.25
N ALA A 194 -8.49 -1.54 3.58
CA ALA A 194 -8.29 -2.80 4.31
C ALA A 194 -9.44 -3.79 4.04
N PHE A 195 -10.69 -3.31 4.06
CA PHE A 195 -11.86 -4.13 3.73
C PHE A 195 -11.83 -4.62 2.28
N GLU A 196 -11.55 -3.71 1.33
CA GLU A 196 -11.51 -4.03 -0.09
C GLU A 196 -10.46 -5.10 -0.41
N TYR A 197 -9.24 -4.93 0.10
CA TYR A 197 -8.13 -5.87 -0.15
C TYR A 197 -8.32 -7.20 0.57
N MET A 198 -8.73 -7.23 1.85
CA MET A 198 -8.97 -8.49 2.55
C MET A 198 -10.13 -9.28 1.94
N THR A 199 -11.24 -8.60 1.63
CA THR A 199 -12.38 -9.23 0.95
C THR A 199 -11.96 -9.78 -0.40
N ARG A 200 -11.30 -8.96 -1.22
CA ARG A 200 -10.85 -9.38 -2.54
C ARG A 200 -9.88 -10.56 -2.45
N ALA A 201 -8.94 -10.55 -1.51
CA ALA A 201 -7.97 -11.63 -1.36
C ALA A 201 -8.61 -12.96 -0.89
N LEU A 202 -9.52 -12.90 0.09
CA LEU A 202 -10.21 -14.09 0.60
C LEU A 202 -11.19 -14.70 -0.42
N TRP A 203 -11.78 -13.84 -1.25
CA TRP A 203 -12.81 -14.22 -2.22
C TRP A 203 -12.34 -14.20 -3.67
N ALA A 204 -11.04 -14.01 -3.92
CA ALA A 204 -10.50 -14.07 -5.26
C ALA A 204 -10.82 -15.43 -5.88
N GLU A 205 -11.64 -15.42 -6.93
CA GLU A 205 -11.85 -16.61 -7.74
C GLU A 205 -10.52 -16.98 -8.38
N SER A 206 -10.04 -18.16 -8.02
CA SER A 206 -8.80 -18.71 -8.54
C SER A 206 -8.99 -19.39 -9.90
N GLU A 207 -10.15 -19.22 -10.56
CA GLU A 207 -10.42 -19.84 -11.85
C GLU A 207 -9.59 -19.17 -12.95
N PRO A 208 -8.72 -19.90 -13.66
CA PRO A 208 -7.96 -19.35 -14.79
C PRO A 208 -8.93 -18.93 -15.90
N LYS A 209 -8.87 -17.67 -16.35
CA LYS A 209 -9.51 -17.28 -17.61
C LYS A 209 -8.61 -17.75 -18.74
N GLY A 210 -8.97 -18.85 -19.38
CA GLY A 210 -8.25 -19.36 -20.55
C GLY A 210 -8.75 -20.72 -21.00
N ASP A 211 -8.78 -20.92 -22.32
CA ASP A 211 -9.08 -22.17 -23.02
C ASP A 211 -7.91 -23.18 -22.92
N SER A 212 -7.14 -23.18 -21.82
CA SER A 212 -6.09 -24.19 -21.65
C SER A 212 -6.74 -25.50 -21.20
N ASP A 213 -6.91 -26.47 -22.11
CA ASP A 213 -7.46 -27.79 -21.81
C ASP A 213 -6.69 -28.59 -20.72
N ASN A 214 -5.53 -28.09 -20.27
CA ASN A 214 -4.73 -28.73 -19.24
C ASN A 214 -5.15 -28.35 -17.81
N TRP A 215 -5.83 -29.27 -17.12
CA TRP A 215 -6.29 -29.10 -15.73
C TRP A 215 -5.15 -28.93 -14.72
N SER A 216 -3.98 -29.55 -14.96
CA SER A 216 -2.84 -29.50 -14.04
C SER A 216 -2.21 -28.10 -13.98
N ASP A 217 -2.03 -27.44 -15.13
CA ASP A 217 -1.51 -26.07 -15.19
C ASP A 217 -2.47 -25.07 -14.54
N ARG A 218 -3.78 -25.27 -14.76
CA ARG A 218 -4.82 -24.47 -14.11
C ARG A 218 -4.80 -24.61 -12.59
N SER A 219 -4.54 -25.81 -12.08
CA SER A 219 -4.47 -26.09 -10.64
C SER A 219 -3.21 -25.50 -10.00
N ALA A 220 -2.06 -25.60 -10.66
CA ALA A 220 -0.80 -25.02 -10.18
C ALA A 220 -0.85 -23.48 -10.17
N MET A 221 -1.41 -22.87 -11.22
CA MET A 221 -1.61 -21.42 -11.28
C MET A 221 -2.54 -20.93 -10.16
N ARG A 222 -3.64 -21.65 -9.91
CA ARG A 222 -4.57 -21.39 -8.80
C ARG A 222 -3.86 -21.40 -7.44
N GLN A 223 -2.99 -22.38 -7.20
CA GLN A 223 -2.23 -22.46 -5.94
C GLN A 223 -1.31 -21.26 -5.76
N TRP A 224 -0.60 -20.85 -6.81
CA TRP A 224 0.25 -19.66 -6.75
C TRP A 224 -0.57 -18.41 -6.42
N ILE A 225 -1.63 -18.13 -7.17
CA ILE A 225 -2.50 -16.96 -6.96
C ILE A 225 -3.04 -16.93 -5.52
N LEU A 226 -3.54 -18.06 -5.02
CA LEU A 226 -4.06 -18.15 -3.67
C LEU A 226 -2.99 -17.87 -2.62
N SER A 227 -1.77 -18.40 -2.81
CA SER A 227 -0.67 -18.23 -1.87
C SER A 227 -0.26 -16.75 -1.72
N PHE A 228 -0.36 -15.93 -2.77
CA PHE A 228 -0.14 -14.48 -2.71
C PHE A 228 -1.21 -13.81 -1.84
N TYR A 229 -2.49 -14.07 -2.17
CA TYR A 229 -3.62 -13.45 -1.49
C TYR A 229 -3.66 -13.80 0.01
N ILE A 230 -3.44 -15.06 0.37
CA ILE A 230 -3.49 -15.48 1.78
C ILE A 230 -2.32 -14.89 2.58
N SER A 231 -1.14 -14.80 1.97
CA SER A 231 0.01 -14.13 2.61
C SER A 231 -0.26 -12.64 2.82
N ALA A 232 -0.90 -11.97 1.85
CA ALA A 232 -1.33 -10.59 2.01
C ALA A 232 -2.39 -10.42 3.11
N VAL A 233 -3.39 -11.32 3.19
CA VAL A 233 -4.40 -11.29 4.26
C VAL A 233 -3.75 -11.36 5.63
N ALA A 234 -2.74 -12.20 5.83
CA ALA A 234 -2.01 -12.26 7.10
C ALA A 234 -1.41 -10.90 7.48
N ALA A 235 -0.72 -10.24 6.54
CA ALA A 235 -0.17 -8.90 6.76
C ALA A 235 -1.25 -7.86 7.07
N TRP A 236 -2.36 -7.84 6.31
CA TRP A 236 -3.48 -6.94 6.56
C TRP A 236 -4.11 -7.16 7.93
N MET A 237 -4.32 -8.41 8.34
CA MET A 237 -4.85 -8.75 9.66
C MET A 237 -3.93 -8.28 10.78
N GLU A 238 -2.62 -8.54 10.67
CA GLU A 238 -1.63 -8.11 11.66
C GLU A 238 -1.64 -6.60 11.87
N ARG A 239 -1.70 -5.82 10.78
CA ARG A 239 -1.59 -4.36 10.84
C ARG A 239 -2.90 -3.64 11.12
N THR A 240 -4.02 -4.15 10.59
CA THR A 240 -5.31 -3.42 10.57
C THR A 240 -6.45 -4.18 11.23
N GLY A 241 -6.26 -5.46 11.57
CA GLY A 241 -7.33 -6.36 12.01
C GLY A 241 -8.12 -5.84 13.20
N HIS A 242 -7.46 -5.25 14.20
CA HIS A 242 -8.14 -4.66 15.35
C HIS A 242 -9.09 -3.51 14.95
N SER A 243 -8.58 -2.55 14.17
CA SER A 243 -9.39 -1.40 13.71
C SER A 243 -10.55 -1.83 12.82
N VAL A 244 -10.30 -2.81 11.94
CA VAL A 244 -11.33 -3.36 11.05
C VAL A 244 -12.40 -4.10 11.85
N TYR A 245 -12.01 -4.88 12.86
CA TYR A 245 -12.96 -5.58 13.72
C TYR A 245 -13.88 -4.62 14.46
N LEU A 246 -13.34 -3.56 15.07
CA LEU A 246 -14.14 -2.54 15.76
C LEU A 246 -15.11 -1.84 14.80
N ASP A 247 -14.63 -1.54 13.60
CA ASP A 247 -15.42 -0.92 12.54
C ASP A 247 -16.58 -1.84 12.08
N LEU A 248 -16.36 -3.15 11.97
CA LEU A 248 -17.42 -4.14 11.65
C LEU A 248 -18.50 -4.24 12.74
N GLN A 249 -18.14 -3.97 14.00
CA GLN A 249 -19.11 -3.91 15.11
C GLN A 249 -19.92 -2.61 15.10
N SER A 250 -19.51 -1.59 14.34
CA SER A 250 -20.20 -0.30 14.30
C SER A 250 -21.46 -0.34 13.42
N ILE A 251 -22.52 0.32 13.89
CA ILE A 251 -23.81 0.41 13.18
C ILE A 251 -23.68 1.15 11.83
N ASP A 252 -22.69 2.03 11.69
CA ASP A 252 -22.49 2.87 10.50
C ASP A 252 -21.98 2.05 9.30
N ILE A 253 -21.14 1.03 9.55
CA ILE A 253 -20.69 0.12 8.50
C ILE A 253 -21.78 -0.86 8.09
N GLN A 254 -22.56 -1.39 9.04
CA GLN A 254 -23.68 -2.30 8.75
C GLN A 254 -24.74 -1.68 7.82
N ASN A 255 -24.84 -0.35 7.78
CA ASN A 255 -25.79 0.37 6.93
C ASN A 255 -25.18 0.92 5.62
N ARG A 256 -23.87 0.73 5.40
CA ARG A 256 -23.18 1.27 4.23
C ARG A 256 -23.41 0.36 3.00
N PRO A 257 -23.66 0.92 1.80
CA PRO A 257 -23.73 0.11 0.59
C PRO A 257 -22.38 -0.60 0.36
N PRO A 258 -22.41 -1.89 -0.02
CA PRO A 258 -21.21 -2.68 -0.17
C PRO A 258 -20.31 -2.11 -1.28
N PRO A 259 -18.98 -2.27 -1.18
CA PRO A 259 -18.10 -1.96 -2.30
C PRO A 259 -18.54 -2.76 -3.54
N ALA A 260 -18.45 -2.12 -4.72
CA ALA A 260 -18.73 -2.78 -5.98
C ALA A 260 -17.91 -4.07 -6.07
N ALA A 261 -18.59 -5.18 -6.37
CA ALA A 261 -17.92 -6.46 -6.53
C ALA A 261 -16.85 -6.33 -7.63
N PRO A 262 -15.62 -6.81 -7.43
CA PRO A 262 -14.62 -6.84 -8.49
C PRO A 262 -15.18 -7.54 -9.73
N SER A 263 -14.80 -7.08 -10.93
CA SER A 263 -15.24 -7.69 -12.19
C SER A 263 -14.83 -9.18 -12.20
N GLY A 264 -15.82 -10.07 -12.33
CA GLY A 264 -15.64 -11.52 -12.18
C GLY A 264 -16.22 -12.13 -10.91
N ALA A 265 -16.57 -11.34 -9.89
CA ALA A 265 -17.23 -11.81 -8.67
C ALA A 265 -18.76 -11.95 -8.81
N THR A 266 -19.25 -12.29 -10.01
CA THR A 266 -20.68 -12.23 -10.40
C THR A 266 -21.60 -13.20 -9.65
N LYS A 267 -21.07 -14.11 -8.81
CA LYS A 267 -21.89 -15.05 -8.03
C LYS A 267 -22.02 -14.77 -6.54
N TYR A 268 -21.31 -13.78 -5.99
CA TYR A 268 -21.12 -13.75 -4.53
C TYR A 268 -21.69 -12.52 -3.83
N SER A 269 -22.55 -11.74 -4.51
CA SER A 269 -23.19 -10.53 -3.96
C SER A 269 -24.15 -10.80 -2.80
N ASP A 270 -24.55 -12.05 -2.57
CA ASP A 270 -25.72 -12.35 -1.74
C ASP A 270 -25.42 -12.95 -0.35
N ARG A 271 -24.16 -13.13 0.06
CA ARG A 271 -23.84 -13.71 1.39
C ARG A 271 -22.62 -13.09 2.06
N SER A 272 -22.86 -12.39 3.18
CA SER A 272 -21.91 -12.03 4.28
C SER A 272 -20.58 -11.38 3.89
N ARG A 273 -20.59 -10.22 3.23
CA ARG A 273 -19.35 -9.56 2.77
C ARG A 273 -18.64 -8.68 3.81
N GLU A 274 -19.15 -8.60 5.03
CA GLU A 274 -18.60 -7.80 6.12
C GLU A 274 -18.86 -8.48 7.47
N ASP A 275 -18.54 -9.77 7.61
CA ASP A 275 -18.47 -10.39 8.93
C ASP A 275 -17.12 -11.10 9.08
N TRP A 276 -16.41 -10.70 10.11
CA TRP A 276 -15.19 -11.31 10.62
C TRP A 276 -15.28 -12.84 10.71
N SER A 277 -16.46 -13.37 11.07
CA SER A 277 -16.75 -14.80 11.13
C SER A 277 -16.65 -15.49 9.76
N SER A 278 -17.10 -14.83 8.69
CA SER A 278 -17.04 -15.36 7.33
C SER A 278 -15.60 -15.39 6.81
N TRP A 279 -14.79 -14.39 7.15
CA TRP A 279 -13.37 -14.39 6.84
C TRP A 279 -12.64 -15.53 7.56
N LYS A 280 -12.92 -15.77 8.86
CA LYS A 280 -12.40 -16.94 9.59
C LYS A 280 -12.77 -18.25 8.93
N LYS A 281 -14.04 -18.43 8.57
CA LYS A 281 -14.50 -19.65 7.89
C LYS A 281 -13.75 -19.87 6.58
N ARG A 282 -13.56 -18.81 5.78
CA ARG A 282 -12.84 -18.90 4.51
C ARG A 282 -11.37 -19.28 4.72
N LEU A 283 -10.70 -18.72 5.72
CA LEU A 283 -9.34 -19.09 6.10
C LEU A 283 -9.25 -20.57 6.51
N LEU A 284 -10.19 -21.06 7.32
CA LEU A 284 -10.28 -22.48 7.69
C LEU A 284 -10.46 -23.40 6.47
N ASP A 285 -11.35 -23.03 5.54
CA ASP A 285 -11.56 -23.78 4.31
C ASP A 285 -10.27 -23.85 3.48
N VAL A 286 -9.48 -22.78 3.44
CA VAL A 286 -8.16 -22.77 2.77
C VAL A 286 -7.19 -23.69 3.49
N ALA A 287 -7.10 -23.63 4.82
CA ALA A 287 -6.20 -24.49 5.60
C ALA A 287 -6.46 -25.99 5.40
N GLN A 288 -7.73 -26.38 5.22
CA GLN A 288 -8.14 -27.77 5.05
C GLN A 288 -7.90 -28.31 3.64
N ASN A 289 -7.99 -27.46 2.62
CA ASN A 289 -7.96 -27.87 1.22
C ASN A 289 -6.62 -27.63 0.53
N GLU A 290 -5.73 -26.81 1.10
CA GLU A 290 -4.44 -26.48 0.51
C GLU A 290 -3.29 -27.29 1.14
N SER A 291 -2.37 -27.75 0.30
CA SER A 291 -1.23 -28.57 0.73
C SER A 291 0.04 -27.76 1.00
N ASP A 292 0.11 -26.50 0.56
CA ASP A 292 1.29 -25.65 0.71
C ASP A 292 1.49 -25.16 2.16
N GLU A 293 2.66 -25.47 2.73
CA GLU A 293 2.99 -25.14 4.12
C GLU A 293 3.12 -23.62 4.36
N ALA A 294 3.60 -22.86 3.38
CA ALA A 294 3.70 -21.41 3.51
C ALA A 294 2.32 -20.76 3.62
N THR A 295 1.37 -21.22 2.79
CA THR A 295 -0.03 -20.80 2.84
C THR A 295 -0.69 -21.19 4.17
N LYS A 296 -0.48 -22.41 4.66
CA LYS A 296 -1.00 -22.82 5.99
C LYS A 296 -0.44 -21.97 7.14
N LYS A 297 0.85 -21.64 7.10
CA LYS A 297 1.48 -20.74 8.08
C LYS A 297 0.85 -19.35 8.06
N ALA A 298 0.62 -18.79 6.87
CA ALA A 298 -0.04 -17.49 6.72
C ALA A 298 -1.50 -17.52 7.22
N VAL A 299 -2.26 -18.58 6.93
CA VAL A 299 -3.61 -18.78 7.49
C VAL A 299 -3.56 -18.81 9.01
N THR A 300 -2.62 -19.57 9.59
CA THR A 300 -2.48 -19.71 11.04
C THR A 300 -2.21 -18.35 11.69
N ALA A 301 -1.25 -17.58 11.15
CA ALA A 301 -0.94 -16.24 11.63
C ALA A 301 -2.13 -15.28 11.56
N ALA A 302 -2.88 -15.31 10.45
CA ALA A 302 -4.10 -14.52 10.29
C ALA A 302 -5.15 -14.91 11.35
N MET A 303 -5.40 -16.21 11.54
CA MET A 303 -6.37 -16.70 12.50
C MET A 303 -5.99 -16.37 13.95
N GLU A 304 -4.73 -16.57 14.34
CA GLU A 304 -4.22 -16.22 15.67
C GLU A 304 -4.43 -14.74 15.97
N THR A 305 -4.14 -13.87 14.99
CA THR A 305 -4.41 -12.44 15.09
C THR A 305 -5.91 -12.18 15.28
N MET A 306 -6.75 -12.86 14.49
CA MET A 306 -8.19 -12.65 14.56
C MET A 306 -8.77 -13.07 15.93
N GLU A 307 -8.29 -14.18 16.50
CA GLU A 307 -8.67 -14.61 17.85
C GLU A 307 -8.16 -13.67 18.94
N ALA A 308 -6.95 -13.14 18.79
CA ALA A 308 -6.39 -12.17 19.74
C ALA A 308 -7.22 -10.88 19.78
N VAL A 309 -7.66 -10.40 18.61
CA VAL A 309 -8.51 -9.20 18.49
C VAL A 309 -9.88 -9.40 19.15
N GLU A 310 -10.54 -10.54 18.92
CA GLU A 310 -11.82 -10.86 19.59
C GLU A 310 -11.67 -10.90 21.11
N LYS A 311 -10.67 -11.63 21.61
CA LYS A 311 -10.38 -11.73 23.05
C LYS A 311 -10.06 -10.37 23.68
N ALA A 312 -9.49 -9.44 22.92
CA ALA A 312 -9.20 -8.09 23.38
C ALA A 312 -10.47 -7.21 23.42
N ALA A 313 -11.43 -7.43 22.51
CA ALA A 313 -12.68 -6.68 22.45
C ALA A 313 -13.73 -7.13 23.48
N GLU A 314 -13.61 -8.35 24.02
CA GLU A 314 -14.46 -8.87 25.11
C GLU A 314 -14.10 -8.32 26.51
N LYS A 315 -13.00 -7.57 26.64
CA LYS A 315 -12.50 -6.98 27.90
C LYS A 315 -12.85 -5.51 28.04
#